data_AF-A0A2D0I6A9-F1
#
_entry.id   AF-A0A2D0I6A9-F1
#
_cell.length_a   1.000
_cell.length_b   1.000
_cell.length_c   1.000
_cell.angle_alpha   90.00
_cell.angle_beta   90.00
_cell.angle_gamma   90.00
#
_symmetry.space_group_name_H-M   'P 1'
#
loop_
_entity.id
_entity.type
_entity.pdbx_description
1 polymer ?
#
loop_
_entity_poly.entity_id
_entity_poly.type
_entity_poly.pdbx_seq_one_letter_code
_entity_poly.pdbx_strand_id
1 'polypeptide(L)' 'MREIITGEMEEIRRLILETVAKRNALKTEMAYWYETNATRFNRSNELITLDSTLSELDSHYKRLWDYHNTTKAS' A
#
# COMPACT_ATOMS: atom_id res chain seq x y z
N MET A 1 -10.88 7.23 23.63
CA MET A 1 -10.11 8.27 22.90
C MET A 1 -10.75 8.39 21.53
N ARG A 2 -11.10 9.59 21.06
CA ARG A 2 -11.55 9.76 19.67
C ARG A 2 -10.29 9.87 18.83
N GLU A 3 -10.00 8.83 18.07
CA GLU A 3 -8.94 8.86 17.08
C GLU A 3 -9.32 9.92 16.05
N ILE A 4 -8.46 10.92 15.86
CA ILE A 4 -8.64 11.94 14.84
C ILE A 4 -8.19 11.32 13.52
N ILE A 5 -9.18 10.94 12.71
CA ILE A 5 -8.98 10.53 11.32
C ILE A 5 -9.36 11.74 10.47
N THR A 6 -8.38 12.33 9.79
CA THR A 6 -8.62 13.44 8.85
C THR A 6 -9.00 12.89 7.47
N GLY A 7 -9.59 13.75 6.62
CA GLY A 7 -9.92 13.36 5.25
C GLY A 7 -8.71 12.87 4.44
N GLU A 8 -7.53 13.45 4.70
CA GLU A 8 -6.26 13.03 4.10
C GLU A 8 -5.86 11.61 4.52
N MET A 9 -6.10 11.24 5.78
CA MET A 9 -5.85 9.87 6.27
C MET A 9 -6.83 8.85 5.67
N GLU A 10 -8.10 9.23 5.47
CA GLU A 10 -9.05 8.38 4.75
C GLU A 10 -8.65 8.18 3.28
N GLU A 11 -8.14 9.22 2.64
CA GLU A 11 -7.65 9.16 1.27
C GLU A 11 -6.42 8.24 1.16
N ILE A 12 -5.42 8.41 2.03
CA ILE A 12 -4.25 7.53 2.08
C ILE A 12 -4.68 6.09 2.36
N ARG A 13 -5.64 5.87 3.27
CA ARG A 13 -6.18 4.53 3.52
C ARG A 13 -6.82 3.92 2.28
N ARG A 14 -7.58 4.69 1.51
CA ARG A 14 -8.14 4.23 0.22
C ARG A 14 -7.03 3.90 -0.78
N LEU A 15 -6.01 4.72 -0.88
CA LEU A 15 -4.85 4.49 -1.76
C LEU A 15 -4.08 3.23 -1.36
N ILE A 16 -3.92 2.95 -0.06
CA ILE A 16 -3.31 1.71 0.44
C ILE A 16 -4.15 0.52 -0.02
N LEU A 17 -5.47 0.55 0.20
CA LEU A 17 -6.36 -0.54 -0.20
C LEU A 17 -6.33 -0.78 -1.71
N GLU A 18 -6.33 0.28 -2.51
CA GLU A 18 -6.24 0.18 -3.97
C GLU A 18 -4.89 -0.43 -4.41
N THR A 19 -3.80 0.01 -3.80
CA THR A 19 -2.45 -0.50 -4.11
C THR A 19 -2.30 -1.97 -3.70
N VAL A 20 -2.87 -2.38 -2.56
CA VAL A 20 -2.95 -3.79 -2.15
C VAL A 20 -3.77 -4.62 -3.14
N ALA A 21 -4.92 -4.11 -3.60
CA ALA A 21 -5.75 -4.80 -4.59
C ALA A 21 -4.98 -5.02 -5.90
N LYS A 22 -4.29 -3.98 -6.40
CA LYS A 22 -3.41 -4.06 -7.57
C LYS A 22 -2.29 -5.09 -7.38
N ARG A 23 -1.63 -5.09 -6.21
CA ARG A 23 -0.58 -6.07 -5.87
C ARG A 23 -1.10 -7.50 -5.88
N ASN A 24 -2.29 -7.74 -5.32
CA ASN A 24 -2.90 -9.07 -5.29
C ASN A 24 -3.30 -9.54 -6.69
N ALA A 25 -3.84 -8.65 -7.53
CA ALA A 25 -4.12 -8.96 -8.93
C ALA A 25 -2.82 -9.37 -9.66
N LEU A 26 -1.75 -8.59 -9.53
CA LEU A 26 -0.45 -8.88 -10.13
C LEU A 26 0.17 -10.20 -9.61
N LYS A 27 0.02 -10.51 -8.31
CA LYS A 27 0.46 -11.80 -7.77
C LYS A 27 -0.33 -12.96 -8.35
N THR A 28 -1.62 -12.78 -8.57
CA THR A 28 -2.49 -13.79 -9.19
C THR A 28 -2.11 -13.99 -10.66
N GLU A 29 -1.92 -12.90 -11.41
CA GLU A 29 -1.39 -12.95 -12.78
C GLU A 29 -0.02 -13.62 -12.83
N MET A 30 0.86 -13.33 -11.86
CA MET A 30 2.19 -13.93 -11.78
C MET A 30 2.12 -15.44 -11.54
N ALA A 31 1.27 -15.89 -10.61
CA ALA A 31 1.05 -17.32 -10.35
C ALA A 31 0.58 -18.03 -11.63
N TYR A 32 -0.46 -17.48 -12.27
CA TYR A 32 -0.98 -18.01 -13.53
C TYR A 32 0.07 -18.00 -14.65
N TRP A 33 0.88 -16.94 -14.73
CA TRP A 33 1.96 -16.83 -15.71
C TRP A 33 2.99 -17.94 -15.53
N TYR A 34 3.40 -18.24 -14.30
CA TYR A 34 4.36 -19.32 -14.04
C TYR A 34 3.78 -20.72 -14.25
N GLU A 35 2.45 -20.88 -14.16
CA GLU A 35 1.78 -22.14 -14.54
C GLU A 35 1.78 -22.36 -16.06
N THR A 36 1.70 -21.29 -16.85
CA THR A 36 1.60 -21.35 -18.32
C THR A 36 2.92 -21.11 -19.05
N ASN A 37 3.88 -20.43 -18.42
CA ASN A 37 5.12 -19.99 -19.05
C ASN A 37 6.33 -20.32 -18.15
N ALA A 38 7.40 -20.85 -18.75
CA ALA A 38 8.66 -21.13 -18.07
C ALA A 38 9.59 -19.91 -17.96
N THR A 39 9.15 -18.74 -18.45
CA THR A 39 9.96 -17.51 -18.52
C THR A 39 9.65 -16.57 -17.36
N ARG A 40 10.60 -15.66 -17.08
CA ARG A 40 10.45 -14.69 -15.99
C ARG A 40 9.24 -13.77 -16.23
N PHE A 41 8.48 -13.53 -15.16
CA PHE A 41 7.34 -12.63 -15.19
C PHE A 41 7.77 -11.18 -15.50
N ASN A 42 7.26 -10.62 -16.60
CA ASN A 42 7.68 -9.32 -17.12
C ASN A 42 7.22 -8.13 -16.25
N ARG A 43 6.15 -8.27 -15.46
CA ARG A 43 5.65 -7.21 -14.57
C ARG A 43 6.17 -7.32 -13.14
N SER A 44 7.30 -8.01 -12.95
CA SER A 44 7.93 -8.07 -11.62
C SER A 44 8.38 -6.68 -11.14
N ASN A 45 8.71 -5.76 -12.05
CA ASN A 45 9.01 -4.38 -11.69
C ASN A 45 7.78 -3.61 -11.17
N GLU A 46 6.58 -3.87 -11.71
CA GLU A 46 5.34 -3.29 -11.18
C GLU A 46 5.07 -3.74 -9.74
N LEU A 47 5.32 -5.01 -9.42
CA LEU A 47 5.21 -5.50 -8.03
C LEU A 47 6.14 -4.74 -7.08
N ILE A 48 7.37 -4.45 -7.50
CA ILE A 48 8.35 -3.68 -6.71
C ILE A 48 7.85 -2.25 -6.52
N THR A 49 7.36 -1.60 -7.57
CA THR A 49 6.81 -0.24 -7.48
C THR A 49 5.62 -0.19 -6.52
N LEU A 50 4.68 -1.15 -6.62
CA LEU A 50 3.52 -1.21 -5.72
C LEU A 50 3.93 -1.42 -4.25
N ASP A 51 4.95 -2.24 -3.99
CA ASP A 51 5.46 -2.47 -2.64
C ASP A 51 6.13 -1.21 -2.07
N SER A 52 6.92 -0.49 -2.89
CA SER A 52 7.47 0.82 -2.53
C SER A 52 6.38 1.85 -2.25
N THR A 53 5.37 1.95 -3.11
CA THR A 53 4.24 2.87 -2.93
C THR A 53 3.46 2.55 -1.65
N LEU A 54 3.26 1.27 -1.32
CA LEU A 54 2.64 0.88 -0.04
C LEU A 54 3.46 1.33 1.16
N SER A 55 4.78 1.15 1.12
CA SER A 55 5.69 1.57 2.20
C SER A 55 5.65 3.10 2.41
N GLU A 56 5.61 3.87 1.32
CA GLU A 56 5.49 5.32 1.38
C GLU A 56 4.13 5.78 1.92
N LEU A 57 3.03 5.17 1.45
CA LEU A 57 1.68 5.47 1.92
C LEU A 57 1.49 5.11 3.40
N ASP A 58 2.01 3.97 3.84
CA ASP A 58 1.96 3.54 5.25
C ASP A 58 2.77 4.50 6.14
N SER A 59 3.98 4.86 5.71
CA SER A 59 4.81 5.85 6.40
C SER A 59 4.12 7.21 6.50
N HIS A 60 3.44 7.64 5.44
CA HIS A 60 2.70 8.89 5.41
C HIS A 60 1.48 8.84 6.33
N TYR A 61 0.70 7.76 6.27
CA TYR A 61 -0.42 7.53 7.17
C TYR A 61 0.01 7.57 8.64
N LYS A 62 1.11 6.88 8.97
CA LYS A 62 1.65 6.84 10.33
C LYS A 62 2.08 8.22 10.81
N ARG A 63 2.74 9.02 9.96
CA ARG A 63 3.14 10.41 10.32
C ARG A 63 1.94 11.30 10.57
N LEU A 64 0.90 11.22 9.74
CA LEU A 64 -0.33 11.99 9.95
C LEU A 64 -1.07 11.52 11.20
N TRP A 65 -1.16 10.21 11.40
CA TRP A 65 -1.77 9.65 12.60
C TRP A 65 -1.06 10.13 13.85
N ASP A 66 0.28 10.06 13.86
CA ASP A 66 1.13 10.53 14.95
C ASP A 66 0.98 12.04 15.18
N TYR A 67 1.00 12.84 14.12
CA TYR A 67 0.78 14.28 14.20
C TYR A 67 -0.56 14.65 14.86
N HIS A 68 -1.64 13.93 14.52
CA HIS A 68 -3.00 14.22 15.03
C HIS A 68 -3.34 13.54 16.36
N ASN A 69 -2.75 12.38 16.67
CA ASN A 69 -3.12 11.55 17.84
C ASN A 69 -2.03 11.43 18.90
N THR A 70 -0.76 11.70 18.54
CA THR A 70 0.40 11.69 19.46
C THR A 70 0.69 13.06 20.08
N THR A 71 0.06 14.15 19.63
CA THR A 71 0.12 15.51 20.23
C THR A 71 -0.58 15.61 21.61
N LYS A 72 -0.38 14.60 22.46
CA LYS A 72 -0.55 14.60 23.91
C LYS A 72 0.72 14.06 24.57
N ALA A 73 1.87 14.60 24.21
CA ALA A 73 3.12 14.35 24.94
C ALA A 73 4.11 15.50 24.74
N SER A 74 3.73 16.73 25.11
CA SER A 74 4.61 17.80 25.61
C SER A 74 3.77 18.93 26.17
#